data_AF-A0A1J9Q3C6-F1
#
_entry.id   AF-A0A1J9Q3C6-F1
#
_cell.length_a   1.000
_cell.length_b   1.000
_cell.length_c   1.000
_cell.angle_alpha   90.00
_cell.angle_beta   90.00
_cell.angle_gamma   90.00
#
_symmetry.space_group_name_H-M   'P 1'
#
loop_
_entity.id
_entity.type
_entity.pdbx_description
1 polymer ?
#
loop_
_entity_poly.entity_id
_entity_poly.type
_entity_poly.pdbx_seq_one_letter_code
_entity_poly.pdbx_strand_id
1 'polypeptide(L)'
;MLHHVIQLGLAYFSGSARNPSPTTSIKRNILNLQPPKSTTPINPPLPPTPHDIPPSWYVLDLCTMGKCWSTAKVKTGQLWGKNKEELTKQLDELKTELGQLRVQKIAGGASSKLTRIHDLRKSIAKVLTVINANQRSQLRLFYKNKKYLPLDLRPKQTRAIRRRLSKHEASLRTEKEKKKLMHFPQRKYAVKKINAQASNYSYKPHGINFGVRKKLLTALQHPITIPTVSNFNNVGFRNRRRIQPTVDEEL
;
A
#
# COMPACT_ATOMS: atom_id res chain seq x y z
N MET A 1 63.02 -30.42 15.10
CA MET A 1 63.00 -31.69 14.34
C MET A 1 61.56 -31.97 13.92
N LEU A 2 61.31 -31.84 12.61
CA LEU A 2 60.19 -32.36 11.80
C LEU A 2 58.74 -31.96 12.18
N HIS A 3 58.04 -31.15 11.38
CA HIS A 3 57.37 -31.44 10.09
C HIS A 3 56.05 -32.25 10.18
N HIS A 4 54.97 -31.55 9.81
CA HIS A 4 53.89 -31.92 8.86
C HIS A 4 52.67 -32.81 9.22
N VAL A 5 51.48 -32.19 8.96
CA VAL A 5 50.37 -32.63 8.05
C VAL A 5 49.35 -33.63 8.64
N ILE A 6 48.10 -33.19 8.94
CA ILE A 6 46.87 -33.17 8.10
C ILE A 6 46.36 -34.56 7.67
N GLN A 7 45.19 -34.96 8.19
CA GLN A 7 44.12 -35.78 7.57
C GLN A 7 42.83 -35.50 8.38
N LEU A 8 41.87 -34.67 7.93
CA LEU A 8 40.66 -35.00 7.15
C LEU A 8 39.84 -36.20 7.66
N GLY A 9 38.62 -35.92 8.13
CA GLY A 9 37.61 -36.91 8.51
C GLY A 9 36.23 -36.27 8.68
N LEU A 10 35.55 -36.05 7.54
CA LEU A 10 34.15 -35.63 7.44
C LEU A 10 33.23 -36.76 7.94
N ALA A 11 32.57 -36.57 9.09
CA ALA A 11 31.43 -37.39 9.49
C ALA A 11 30.12 -36.67 9.13
N TYR A 12 29.57 -37.11 8.01
CA TYR A 12 28.19 -36.92 7.55
C TYR A 12 27.18 -37.62 8.48
N PHE A 13 25.89 -37.28 8.32
CA PHE A 13 24.68 -38.00 8.78
C PHE A 13 24.30 -37.82 10.27
N SER A 14 23.16 -37.25 10.66
CA SER A 14 21.80 -37.51 10.15
C SER A 14 20.87 -36.32 10.42
N GLY A 15 20.34 -35.72 9.35
CA GLY A 15 19.21 -34.82 9.41
C GLY A 15 17.91 -35.62 9.44
N SER A 16 17.10 -35.42 10.48
CA SER A 16 15.74 -35.95 10.55
C SER A 16 14.85 -35.24 9.52
N ALA A 17 14.69 -35.87 8.36
CA ALA A 17 13.80 -35.43 7.29
C ALA A 17 12.35 -35.69 7.72
N ARG A 18 11.57 -34.62 7.89
CA ARG A 18 10.11 -34.69 7.97
C ARG A 18 9.57 -35.09 6.60
N ASN A 19 8.83 -36.19 6.57
CA ASN A 19 8.18 -36.74 5.38
C ASN A 19 7.31 -35.67 4.66
N PRO A 20 7.43 -35.50 3.33
CA PRO A 20 6.43 -34.77 2.56
C PRO A 20 5.18 -35.64 2.35
N SER A 21 4.01 -35.07 2.62
CA SER A 21 2.69 -35.68 2.40
C SER A 21 2.44 -36.03 0.92
N PRO A 22 1.68 -37.09 0.60
CA PRO A 22 1.39 -37.48 -0.78
C PRO A 22 0.49 -36.44 -1.47
N THR A 23 0.96 -35.92 -2.60
CA THR A 23 0.16 -35.09 -3.49
C THR A 23 -0.90 -35.94 -4.17
N THR A 24 -2.14 -35.84 -3.72
CA THR A 24 -3.29 -36.37 -4.46
C THR A 24 -3.48 -35.57 -5.75
N SER A 25 -3.23 -36.24 -6.88
CA SER A 25 -3.58 -35.78 -8.22
C SER A 25 -5.09 -35.71 -8.36
N ILE A 26 -5.67 -34.53 -8.11
CA ILE A 26 -7.07 -34.26 -8.44
C ILE A 26 -7.07 -33.63 -9.83
N LYS A 27 -7.27 -34.46 -10.86
CA LYS A 27 -7.74 -34.01 -12.18
C LYS A 27 -9.11 -33.35 -11.96
N ARG A 28 -9.17 -32.02 -11.96
CA ARG A 28 -10.45 -31.31 -12.04
C ARG A 28 -10.82 -31.14 -13.50
N ASN A 29 -11.96 -31.73 -13.80
CA ASN A 29 -12.72 -31.72 -15.04
C ASN A 29 -12.87 -30.28 -15.57
N ILE A 30 -12.38 -30.01 -16.77
CA ILE A 30 -12.63 -28.77 -17.52
C ILE A 30 -13.95 -28.96 -18.24
N LEU A 31 -15.06 -28.65 -17.58
CA LEU A 31 -16.34 -28.46 -18.26
C LEU A 31 -17.13 -27.33 -17.58
N ASN A 32 -17.33 -26.27 -18.36
CA ASN A 32 -18.40 -25.29 -18.30
C ASN A 32 -18.39 -24.25 -17.16
N LEU A 33 -17.58 -23.20 -17.32
CA LEU A 33 -17.78 -21.92 -16.65
C LEU A 33 -18.37 -20.94 -17.67
N GLN A 34 -19.69 -20.67 -17.56
CA GLN A 34 -20.33 -19.55 -18.24
C GLN A 34 -19.67 -18.22 -17.81
N PRO A 35 -19.56 -17.22 -18.70
CA PRO A 35 -18.98 -15.93 -18.33
C PRO A 35 -19.82 -15.25 -17.23
N PRO A 36 -19.19 -14.53 -16.30
CA PRO A 36 -19.92 -13.86 -15.22
C PRO A 36 -20.86 -12.80 -15.80
N LYS A 37 -22.14 -12.89 -15.43
CA LYS A 37 -23.17 -11.89 -15.72
C LYS A 37 -22.68 -10.53 -15.20
N SER A 38 -22.82 -9.50 -16.02
CA SER A 38 -22.53 -8.10 -15.70
C SER A 38 -23.20 -7.70 -14.38
N THR A 39 -22.42 -7.49 -13.33
CA THR A 39 -22.89 -6.89 -12.09
C THR A 39 -23.18 -5.42 -12.35
N THR A 40 -24.47 -5.07 -12.33
CA THR A 40 -24.92 -3.68 -12.11
C THR A 40 -24.23 -3.12 -10.86
N PRO A 41 -23.77 -1.85 -10.87
CA PRO A 41 -23.18 -1.25 -9.68
C PRO A 41 -24.27 -1.12 -8.60
N ILE A 42 -24.23 -2.02 -7.62
CA ILE A 42 -24.97 -1.89 -6.38
C ILE A 42 -24.31 -0.75 -5.62
N ASN A 43 -25.02 0.38 -5.50
CA ASN A 43 -24.61 1.47 -4.62
C ASN A 43 -24.36 0.90 -3.22
N PRO A 44 -23.25 1.26 -2.54
CA PRO A 44 -23.01 0.79 -1.18
C PRO A 44 -24.19 1.21 -0.29
N PRO A 45 -24.69 0.32 0.59
CA PRO A 45 -25.76 0.68 1.51
C PRO A 45 -25.32 1.89 2.33
N LEU A 46 -26.18 2.89 2.41
CA LEU A 46 -25.96 4.09 3.20
C LEU A 46 -25.66 3.70 4.66
N PRO A 47 -24.77 4.42 5.35
CA PRO A 47 -24.54 4.18 6.78
C PRO A 47 -25.87 4.38 7.54
N PRO A 48 -26.17 3.54 8.54
CA PRO A 48 -27.38 3.68 9.32
C PRO A 48 -27.41 5.05 9.99
N THR A 49 -28.53 5.74 9.83
CA THR A 49 -28.81 7.02 10.49
C THR A 49 -28.87 6.83 12.01
N PRO A 50 -28.45 7.80 12.83
CA PRO A 50 -28.32 7.65 14.30
C PRO A 50 -29.61 7.37 15.09
N HIS A 51 -30.76 7.25 14.42
CA HIS A 51 -32.07 7.17 15.04
C HIS A 51 -32.59 5.72 15.25
N ASP A 52 -31.86 4.70 14.79
CA ASP A 52 -32.27 3.29 14.87
C ASP A 52 -31.52 2.47 15.94
N ILE A 53 -30.81 3.13 16.88
CA ILE A 53 -30.14 2.43 17.99
C ILE A 53 -31.03 2.51 19.24
N PRO A 54 -31.57 1.39 19.76
CA PRO A 54 -32.41 1.40 20.95
C PRO A 54 -31.64 1.97 22.16
N PRO A 55 -32.24 2.88 22.97
CA PRO A 55 -31.58 3.54 24.10
C PRO A 55 -31.06 2.59 25.19
N SER A 56 -31.48 1.32 25.19
CA SER A 56 -31.05 0.31 26.16
C SER A 56 -29.60 -0.14 25.98
N TRP A 57 -28.95 0.21 24.87
CA TRP A 57 -27.52 -0.07 24.64
C TRP A 57 -26.60 1.09 25.06
N TYR A 58 -27.19 2.20 25.52
CA TYR A 58 -26.46 3.38 26.02
C TYR A 58 -26.52 3.53 27.55
N VAL A 59 -27.05 2.53 28.27
CA VAL A 59 -27.02 2.49 29.75
C VAL A 59 -26.43 1.16 30.21
N LEU A 60 -25.22 0.84 29.75
CA LEU A 60 -24.21 0.26 30.64
C LEU A 60 -23.21 1.36 30.95
N ASP A 61 -23.74 2.32 31.67
CA ASP A 61 -23.02 3.39 32.32
C ASP A 61 -22.07 2.77 33.36
N LEU A 62 -20.81 3.13 33.22
CA LEU A 62 -19.80 3.35 34.26
C LEU A 62 -20.11 2.77 35.66
N CYS A 63 -20.09 1.43 35.79
CA CYS A 63 -19.87 0.80 37.08
C CYS A 63 -18.60 -0.06 37.01
N THR A 64 -17.62 0.30 37.85
CA THR A 64 -16.33 -0.38 38.09
C THR A 64 -15.23 -0.23 37.04
N MET A 65 -14.83 1.02 36.76
CA MET A 65 -13.38 1.34 36.71
C MET A 65 -12.78 1.12 38.11
N GLY A 66 -12.67 -0.15 38.51
CA GLY A 66 -11.77 -0.58 39.56
C GLY A 66 -10.35 -0.38 39.05
N LYS A 67 -9.87 0.87 39.08
CA LYS A 67 -8.47 1.21 38.92
C LYS A 67 -7.76 0.83 40.22
N CYS A 68 -7.75 -0.46 40.53
CA CYS A 68 -6.79 -1.04 41.46
C CYS A 68 -5.42 -0.92 40.78
N TRP A 69 -4.76 0.21 41.05
CA TRP A 69 -3.38 0.43 40.64
C TRP A 69 -2.52 -0.55 41.42
N SER A 70 -2.22 -1.70 40.81
CA SER A 70 -1.22 -2.61 41.36
C SER A 70 0.11 -1.85 41.44
N THR A 71 0.59 -1.67 42.66
CA THR A 71 1.78 -0.87 43.02
C THR A 71 3.08 -1.37 42.37
N ALA A 72 3.11 -2.61 41.90
CA ALA A 72 4.26 -3.26 41.27
C ALA A 72 4.28 -3.22 39.73
N LYS A 73 3.45 -2.39 39.10
CA LYS A 73 3.34 -2.34 37.63
C LYS A 73 4.44 -1.49 37.01
N VAL A 74 5.32 -2.10 36.20
CA VAL A 74 6.34 -1.40 35.42
C VAL A 74 5.68 -0.33 34.53
N LYS A 75 6.05 0.93 34.74
CA LYS A 75 5.56 2.08 33.96
C LYS A 75 6.41 2.23 32.70
N THR A 76 5.76 2.30 31.54
CA THR A 76 6.47 2.38 30.25
C THR A 76 7.34 3.64 30.14
N GLY A 77 6.88 4.78 30.68
CA GLY A 77 7.65 6.03 30.66
C GLY A 77 9.02 5.93 31.34
N GLN A 78 9.15 5.10 32.38
CA GLN A 78 10.42 4.89 33.08
C GLN A 78 11.40 3.99 32.31
N LEU A 79 10.92 3.25 31.30
CA LEU A 79 11.77 2.31 30.53
C LEU A 79 12.53 3.00 29.40
N TRP A 80 12.03 4.13 28.89
CA TRP A 80 12.65 4.83 27.77
C TRP A 80 14.00 5.46 28.10
N GLY A 81 14.23 5.83 29.37
CA GLY A 81 15.49 6.42 29.83
C GLY A 81 16.56 5.41 30.27
N LYS A 82 16.27 4.10 30.21
CA LYS A 82 17.19 3.04 30.67
C LYS A 82 18.02 2.49 29.52
N ASN A 83 19.19 1.98 29.86
CA ASN A 83 20.07 1.34 28.87
C ASN A 83 19.56 -0.04 28.45
N LYS A 84 19.97 -0.51 27.27
CA LYS A 84 19.58 -1.83 26.75
C LYS A 84 19.93 -2.96 27.72
N GLU A 85 21.11 -2.89 28.34
CA GLU A 85 21.60 -3.91 29.28
C GLU A 85 20.76 -3.96 30.56
N GLU A 86 20.37 -2.80 31.07
CA GLU A 86 19.46 -2.70 32.22
C GLU A 86 18.08 -3.27 31.88
N LEU A 87 17.55 -2.96 30.71
CA LEU A 87 16.27 -3.51 30.24
C LEU A 87 16.32 -5.04 30.08
N THR A 88 17.45 -5.60 29.63
CA THR A 88 17.61 -7.06 29.54
C THR A 88 17.71 -7.73 30.91
N LYS A 89 18.41 -7.12 31.88
CA LYS A 89 18.45 -7.63 33.26
C LYS A 89 17.06 -7.64 33.89
N GLN A 90 16.34 -6.51 33.78
CA GLN A 90 14.96 -6.40 34.27
C GLN A 90 14.01 -7.39 33.58
N LEU A 91 14.22 -7.66 32.28
CA LEU A 91 13.42 -8.64 31.55
C LEU A 91 13.62 -10.06 32.10
N ASP A 92 14.85 -10.43 32.44
CA ASP A 92 15.15 -11.78 32.91
C ASP A 92 14.67 -12.01 34.34
N GLU A 93 14.77 -10.99 35.22
CA GLU A 93 14.14 -10.99 36.55
C GLU A 93 12.61 -11.20 36.47
N LEU A 94 11.94 -10.50 35.55
CA LEU A 94 10.49 -10.65 35.39
C LEU A 94 10.11 -12.04 34.84
N LYS A 95 10.96 -12.66 34.02
CA LYS A 95 10.73 -14.02 33.50
C LYS A 95 10.92 -15.07 34.58
N THR A 96 11.94 -14.95 35.43
CA THR A 96 12.17 -15.90 36.53
C THR A 96 11.04 -15.84 37.54
N GLU A 97 10.58 -14.65 37.92
CA GLU A 97 9.41 -14.46 38.80
C GLU A 97 8.14 -15.09 38.17
N LEU A 98 7.90 -14.85 36.87
CA LEU A 98 6.78 -15.47 36.15
C LEU A 98 6.88 -17.01 36.14
N GLY A 99 8.09 -17.55 35.96
CA GLY A 99 8.34 -18.99 36.00
C GLY A 99 7.99 -19.59 37.36
N GLN A 100 8.45 -18.96 38.44
CA GLN A 100 8.15 -19.37 39.81
C GLN A 100 6.64 -19.35 40.11
N LEU A 101 5.93 -18.28 39.72
CA LEU A 101 4.48 -18.18 39.95
C LEU A 101 3.67 -19.20 39.14
N ARG A 102 4.17 -19.63 37.97
CA ARG A 102 3.53 -20.71 37.20
C ARG A 102 3.64 -22.06 37.87
N VAL A 103 4.79 -22.37 38.48
CA VAL A 103 4.97 -23.60 39.27
C VAL A 103 4.08 -23.56 40.52
N GLN A 104 4.06 -22.43 41.23
CA GLN A 104 3.21 -22.25 42.42
C GLN A 104 1.72 -22.36 42.10
N LYS A 105 1.30 -21.94 40.89
CA LYS A 105 -0.09 -22.12 40.43
C LYS A 105 -0.48 -23.60 40.35
N ILE A 106 0.42 -24.46 39.89
CA ILE A 106 0.18 -25.91 39.77
C ILE A 106 0.14 -26.54 41.16
N ALA A 107 1.03 -26.11 42.06
CA ALA A 107 1.09 -26.60 43.44
C ALA A 107 -0.06 -26.09 44.35
N GLY A 108 -1.03 -25.31 43.82
CA GLY A 108 -2.17 -24.82 44.60
C GLY A 108 -1.84 -23.67 45.56
N GLY A 109 -0.87 -22.81 45.22
CA GLY A 109 -0.47 -21.67 46.06
C GLY A 109 -1.53 -20.58 46.26
N ALA A 110 -1.27 -19.65 47.17
CA ALA A 110 -2.19 -18.57 47.55
C ALA A 110 -2.67 -17.70 46.37
N SER A 111 -3.99 -17.46 46.29
CA SER A 111 -4.66 -16.73 45.19
C SER A 111 -4.12 -15.31 44.97
N SER A 112 -3.72 -14.61 46.03
CA SER A 112 -3.13 -13.26 45.95
C SER A 112 -1.80 -13.20 45.18
N LYS A 113 -1.03 -14.29 45.15
CA LYS A 113 0.21 -14.39 44.35
C LYS A 113 -0.08 -14.71 42.88
N LEU A 114 -1.23 -15.33 42.58
CA LEU A 114 -1.62 -15.74 41.23
C LEU A 114 -2.15 -14.59 40.38
N THR A 115 -2.79 -13.59 40.99
CA THR A 115 -3.26 -12.37 40.28
C THR A 115 -2.11 -11.61 39.63
N ARG A 116 -0.91 -11.68 40.22
CA ARG A 116 0.34 -11.06 39.73
C ARG A 116 0.82 -11.63 38.39
N ILE A 117 0.44 -12.86 38.03
CA ILE A 117 0.80 -13.50 36.75
C ILE A 117 0.37 -12.64 35.56
N HIS A 118 -0.84 -12.09 35.61
CA HIS A 118 -1.36 -11.23 34.55
C HIS A 118 -0.53 -9.94 34.39
N ASP A 119 -0.16 -9.32 35.50
CA ASP A 119 0.60 -8.07 35.48
C ASP A 119 2.05 -8.27 35.03
N LEU A 120 2.70 -9.36 35.43
CA LEU A 120 4.04 -9.70 34.95
C LEU A 120 4.07 -9.94 33.44
N ARG A 121 3.06 -10.62 32.86
CA ARG A 121 2.96 -10.79 31.39
C ARG A 121 2.89 -9.44 30.68
N LYS A 122 2.12 -8.50 31.24
CA LYS A 122 2.02 -7.13 30.69
C LYS A 122 3.32 -6.35 30.88
N SER A 123 4.03 -6.52 32.00
CA SER A 123 5.33 -5.89 32.24
C SER A 123 6.41 -6.41 31.27
N ILE A 124 6.51 -7.72 31.07
CA ILE A 124 7.42 -8.36 30.10
C ILE A 124 7.15 -7.81 28.68
N ALA A 125 5.87 -7.76 28.27
CA ALA A 125 5.49 -7.25 26.96
C ALA A 125 5.91 -5.77 26.77
N LYS A 126 5.76 -4.92 27.79
CA LYS A 126 6.20 -3.52 27.73
C LYS A 126 7.72 -3.40 27.55
N VAL A 127 8.51 -4.15 28.33
CA VAL A 127 9.98 -4.12 28.23
C VAL A 127 10.44 -4.55 26.83
N LEU A 128 9.92 -5.67 26.32
CA LEU A 128 10.20 -6.13 24.96
C LEU A 128 9.79 -5.12 23.89
N THR A 129 8.65 -4.44 24.08
CA THR A 129 8.18 -3.40 23.15
C THR A 129 9.17 -2.24 23.06
N VAL A 130 9.66 -1.74 24.20
CA VAL A 130 10.64 -0.64 24.24
C VAL A 130 11.97 -1.05 23.62
N ILE A 131 12.47 -2.25 23.94
CA ILE A 131 13.70 -2.80 23.34
C ILE A 131 13.57 -2.86 21.81
N ASN A 132 12.47 -3.43 21.30
CA ASN A 132 12.23 -3.56 19.86
C ASN A 132 12.05 -2.22 19.16
N ALA A 133 11.38 -1.25 19.82
CA ALA A 133 11.21 0.10 19.29
C ALA A 133 12.55 0.83 19.14
N ASN A 134 13.41 0.77 20.17
CA ASN A 134 14.74 1.39 20.16
C ASN A 134 15.68 0.73 19.14
N GLN A 135 15.64 -0.60 19.01
CA GLN A 135 16.39 -1.29 17.97
C GLN A 135 15.93 -0.86 16.57
N ARG A 136 14.61 -0.77 16.35
CA ARG A 136 14.06 -0.36 15.04
C ARG A 136 14.36 1.09 14.71
N SER A 137 14.34 2.00 15.70
CA SER A 137 14.70 3.41 15.50
C SER A 137 16.18 3.54 15.12
N GLN A 138 17.07 2.82 15.81
CA GLN A 138 18.50 2.81 15.47
C GLN A 138 18.75 2.25 14.06
N LEU A 139 18.07 1.18 13.67
CA LEU A 139 18.17 0.64 12.31
C LEU A 139 17.65 1.63 11.26
N ARG A 140 16.58 2.38 11.55
CA ARG A 140 16.08 3.43 10.65
C ARG A 140 17.11 4.54 10.44
N LEU A 141 17.87 4.90 11.48
CA LEU A 141 18.96 5.87 11.36
C LEU A 141 20.09 5.33 10.49
N PHE A 142 20.52 4.09 10.73
CA PHE A 142 21.59 3.44 9.95
C PHE A 142 21.24 3.24 8.46
N TYR A 143 19.98 2.93 8.15
CA TYR A 143 19.50 2.76 6.77
C TYR A 143 18.94 4.04 6.16
N LYS A 144 19.03 5.18 6.85
CA LYS A 144 18.59 6.47 6.31
C LYS A 144 19.37 6.77 5.02
N ASN A 145 18.65 7.22 3.99
CA ASN A 145 19.19 7.59 2.66
C ASN A 145 19.81 6.46 1.82
N LYS A 146 19.89 5.22 2.33
CA LYS A 146 20.33 4.08 1.53
C LYS A 146 19.26 3.73 0.51
N LYS A 147 19.66 3.44 -0.73
CA LYS A 147 18.75 3.08 -1.83
C LYS A 147 17.89 1.86 -1.50
N TYR A 148 18.47 0.85 -0.85
CA TYR A 148 17.80 -0.40 -0.50
C TYR A 148 17.55 -0.48 0.99
N LEU A 149 16.28 -0.60 1.37
CA LEU A 149 15.83 -0.86 2.73
C LEU A 149 15.41 -2.32 2.87
N PRO A 150 15.63 -2.94 4.05
CA PRO A 150 15.04 -4.24 4.34
C PRO A 150 13.51 -4.16 4.35
N LEU A 151 12.84 -5.27 4.05
CA LEU A 151 11.37 -5.34 3.90
C LEU A 151 10.62 -4.81 5.13
N ASP A 152 11.16 -5.03 6.33
CA ASP A 152 10.57 -4.57 7.58
C ASP A 152 10.53 -3.04 7.71
N LEU A 153 11.59 -2.36 7.27
CA LEU A 153 11.69 -0.91 7.39
C LEU A 153 10.94 -0.16 6.28
N ARG A 154 10.56 -0.86 5.21
CA ARG A 154 9.80 -0.30 4.09
C ARG A 154 8.45 0.26 4.57
N PRO A 155 7.98 1.41 4.06
CA PRO A 155 6.65 1.91 4.36
C PRO A 155 5.57 0.87 4.01
N LYS A 156 4.63 0.65 4.92
CA LYS A 156 3.51 -0.27 4.71
C LYS A 156 2.46 0.41 3.82
N GLN A 157 2.42 -0.01 2.56
CA GLN A 157 1.47 0.46 1.56
C GLN A 157 0.85 -0.73 0.82
N THR A 158 -0.32 -0.53 0.22
CA THR A 158 -0.94 -1.56 -0.62
C THR A 158 -0.08 -1.84 -1.86
N ARG A 159 -0.27 -3.00 -2.47
CA ARG A 159 0.50 -3.40 -3.66
C ARG A 159 0.25 -2.47 -4.85
N ALA A 160 -0.99 -2.02 -5.02
CA ALA A 160 -1.36 -1.05 -6.06
C ALA A 160 -0.60 0.29 -5.88
N ILE A 161 -0.55 0.82 -4.66
CA ILE A 161 0.19 2.06 -4.35
C ILE A 161 1.69 1.92 -4.57
N ARG A 162 2.27 0.73 -4.37
CA ARG A 162 3.69 0.50 -4.64
C ARG A 162 4.03 0.34 -6.12
N ARG A 163 3.05 -0.01 -6.97
CA ARG A 163 3.22 -0.27 -8.40
C ARG A 163 2.79 0.89 -9.30
N ARG A 164 1.94 1.79 -8.81
CA ARG A 164 1.58 3.00 -9.55
C ARG A 164 2.84 3.86 -9.77
N LEU A 165 2.77 4.70 -10.80
CA LEU A 165 3.79 5.70 -11.08
C LEU A 165 3.95 6.66 -9.90
N SER A 166 5.18 7.14 -9.70
CA SER A 166 5.44 8.22 -8.75
C SER A 166 4.75 9.52 -9.20
N LYS A 167 4.46 10.43 -8.27
CA LYS A 167 3.84 11.73 -8.60
C LYS A 167 4.70 12.52 -9.59
N HIS A 168 6.02 12.44 -9.46
CA HIS A 168 6.96 13.06 -10.38
C HIS A 168 6.81 12.48 -11.79
N GLU A 169 6.92 11.14 -11.94
CA GLU A 169 6.76 10.47 -13.24
C GLU A 169 5.41 10.77 -13.88
N ALA A 170 4.33 10.73 -13.11
CA ALA A 170 2.99 11.06 -13.59
C ALA A 170 2.83 12.54 -13.99
N SER A 171 3.64 13.43 -13.43
CA SER A 171 3.65 14.86 -13.75
C SER A 171 4.61 15.23 -14.88
N LEU A 172 5.45 14.30 -15.36
CA LEU A 172 6.35 14.57 -16.47
C LEU A 172 5.53 14.91 -17.72
N ARG A 173 5.77 16.10 -18.26
CA ARG A 173 5.17 16.61 -19.49
C ARG A 173 6.26 16.75 -20.54
N THR A 174 5.93 16.44 -21.79
CA THR A 174 6.84 16.65 -22.91
C THR A 174 7.13 18.16 -23.09
N GLU A 175 8.27 18.52 -23.68
CA GLU A 175 8.58 19.93 -23.94
C GLU A 175 7.53 20.62 -24.81
N LYS A 176 6.98 19.88 -25.79
CA LYS A 176 5.87 20.34 -26.64
C LYS A 176 4.63 20.68 -25.82
N GLU A 177 4.26 19.81 -24.87
CA GLU A 177 3.13 20.04 -24.00
C GLU A 177 3.37 21.19 -23.02
N LYS A 178 4.57 21.30 -22.43
CA LYS A 178 4.97 22.45 -21.60
C LYS A 178 4.82 23.76 -22.37
N LYS A 179 5.36 23.83 -23.59
CA LYS A 179 5.18 25.01 -24.46
C LYS A 179 3.70 25.30 -24.70
N LYS A 180 2.88 24.31 -25.05
CA LYS A 180 1.44 24.51 -25.25
C LYS A 180 0.75 25.09 -24.01
N LEU A 181 1.05 24.55 -22.82
CA LEU A 181 0.47 25.01 -21.55
C LEU A 181 0.89 26.44 -21.19
N MET A 182 2.15 26.82 -21.48
CA MET A 182 2.63 28.20 -21.26
C MET A 182 1.94 29.20 -22.19
N HIS A 183 1.80 28.86 -23.48
CA HIS A 183 1.22 29.78 -24.46
C HIS A 183 -0.31 29.86 -24.38
N PHE A 184 -0.98 28.74 -24.06
CA PHE A 184 -2.45 28.63 -24.01
C PHE A 184 -2.92 28.10 -22.66
N PRO A 185 -2.79 28.89 -21.57
CA PRO A 185 -3.36 28.52 -20.28
C PRO A 185 -4.89 28.55 -20.35
N GLN A 186 -5.54 27.63 -19.64
CA GLN A 186 -7.00 27.64 -19.53
C GLN A 186 -7.43 28.86 -18.71
N ARG A 187 -8.03 29.85 -19.39
CA ARG A 187 -8.51 31.09 -18.77
C ARG A 187 -9.92 30.89 -18.22
N LYS A 188 -10.21 31.53 -17.09
CA LYS A 188 -11.58 31.65 -16.58
C LYS A 188 -12.28 32.80 -17.31
N TYR A 189 -13.48 32.57 -17.83
CA TYR A 189 -14.29 33.61 -18.48
C TYR A 189 -15.75 33.47 -18.05
N ALA A 190 -16.50 34.58 -18.14
CA ALA A 190 -17.93 34.62 -17.90
C ALA A 190 -18.62 35.16 -19.16
N VAL A 191 -19.73 34.55 -19.56
CA VAL A 191 -20.53 35.02 -20.68
C VAL A 191 -21.61 35.94 -20.11
N LYS A 192 -21.62 37.19 -20.56
CA LYS A 192 -22.72 38.11 -20.25
C LYS A 192 -23.97 37.62 -20.98
N LYS A 193 -25.02 37.31 -20.23
CA LYS A 193 -26.32 36.96 -20.81
C LYS A 193 -26.87 38.19 -21.54
N ILE A 194 -27.00 38.11 -22.86
CA ILE A 194 -27.58 39.16 -23.70
C ILE A 194 -29.06 38.84 -23.87
N ASN A 195 -29.96 39.75 -23.50
CA ASN A 195 -31.38 39.62 -23.82
C ASN A 195 -31.56 39.79 -25.33
N ALA A 196 -32.28 38.87 -25.97
CA ALA A 196 -32.33 38.65 -27.42
C ALA A 196 -32.95 39.78 -28.28
N GLN A 197 -33.16 40.99 -27.75
CA GLN A 197 -33.84 42.07 -28.46
C GLN A 197 -32.91 43.01 -29.27
N ALA A 198 -31.59 42.77 -29.27
CA ALA A 198 -30.62 43.60 -30.00
C ALA A 198 -30.08 42.95 -31.29
N SER A 199 -30.89 42.14 -31.99
CA SER A 199 -30.55 41.57 -33.30
C SER A 199 -31.03 42.49 -34.43
N ASN A 200 -30.36 43.60 -34.69
CA ASN A 200 -30.52 44.38 -35.93
C ASN A 200 -29.25 45.20 -36.24
N TYR A 201 -28.08 44.55 -36.27
CA TYR A 201 -26.92 45.12 -36.96
C TYR A 201 -26.76 44.41 -38.30
N SER A 202 -27.32 45.06 -39.33
CA SER A 202 -27.18 44.68 -40.74
C SER A 202 -25.75 44.96 -41.21
N TYR A 203 -24.92 43.92 -41.34
CA TYR A 203 -23.67 44.03 -42.09
C TYR A 203 -24.01 44.31 -43.56
N LYS A 204 -23.70 45.51 -44.06
CA LYS A 204 -23.82 45.87 -45.49
C LYS A 204 -22.71 45.14 -46.26
N PRO A 205 -23.03 44.19 -47.18
CA PRO A 205 -22.00 43.61 -48.03
C PRO A 205 -21.60 44.66 -49.08
N HIS A 206 -20.39 45.21 -48.97
CA HIS A 206 -19.80 45.99 -50.06
C HIS A 206 -19.44 45.02 -51.19
N GLY A 207 -20.25 45.02 -52.25
CA GLY A 207 -20.10 44.14 -53.40
C GLY A 207 -18.86 44.49 -54.23
N ILE A 208 -17.91 43.55 -54.29
CA ILE A 208 -16.86 43.52 -55.32
C ILE A 208 -17.43 42.74 -56.50
N ASN A 209 -17.63 43.43 -57.64
CA ASN A 209 -18.08 42.83 -58.89
C ASN A 209 -17.00 41.87 -59.45
N PHE A 210 -17.08 40.58 -59.12
CA PHE A 210 -16.35 39.56 -59.86
C PHE A 210 -17.07 39.28 -61.17
N GLY A 211 -16.60 39.94 -62.23
CA GLY A 211 -17.02 39.68 -63.60
C GLY A 211 -16.86 38.20 -63.94
N VAL A 212 -17.97 37.62 -64.40
CA VAL A 212 -18.11 36.21 -64.75
C VAL A 212 -17.16 35.86 -65.92
N ARG A 213 -16.15 35.02 -65.67
CA ARG A 213 -15.57 34.15 -66.70
C ARG A 213 -16.08 32.73 -66.47
N LYS A 214 -17.14 32.37 -67.18
CA LYS A 214 -17.52 30.97 -67.40
C LYS A 214 -16.41 30.31 -68.24
N LYS A 215 -15.55 29.51 -67.62
CA LYS A 215 -14.85 28.42 -68.29
C LYS A 215 -14.95 27.18 -67.42
N LEU A 216 -15.77 26.24 -67.94
CA LEU A 216 -15.61 24.80 -67.90
C LEU A 216 -14.88 24.22 -66.68
N LEU A 217 -15.60 23.47 -65.84
CA LEU A 217 -15.13 22.12 -65.47
C LEU A 217 -16.30 21.29 -64.93
N THR A 218 -16.88 20.51 -65.83
CA THR A 218 -17.55 19.25 -65.54
C THR A 218 -16.48 18.26 -65.09
N ALA A 219 -16.54 17.75 -63.85
CA ALA A 219 -15.88 16.50 -63.48
C ALA A 219 -16.46 15.91 -62.18
N LEU A 220 -17.20 14.81 -62.38
CA LEU A 220 -17.26 13.63 -61.51
C LEU A 220 -17.96 13.74 -60.15
N GLN A 221 -19.24 13.34 -60.18
CA GLN A 221 -19.90 12.60 -59.10
C GLN A 221 -19.02 11.42 -58.64
N HIS A 222 -18.49 11.48 -57.43
CA HIS A 222 -18.30 10.29 -56.58
C HIS A 222 -18.73 10.64 -55.15
N PRO A 223 -19.67 9.89 -54.54
CA PRO A 223 -20.01 10.10 -53.14
C PRO A 223 -18.86 9.59 -52.26
N ILE A 224 -18.24 10.51 -51.51
CA ILE A 224 -17.30 10.13 -50.45
C ILE A 224 -18.13 9.67 -49.26
N THR A 225 -18.20 8.34 -49.09
CA THR A 225 -18.72 7.69 -47.88
C THR A 225 -17.85 8.10 -46.70
N ILE A 226 -18.43 8.75 -45.68
CA ILE A 226 -17.75 9.07 -44.43
C ILE A 226 -17.76 7.80 -43.56
N PRO A 227 -16.61 7.18 -43.22
CA PRO A 227 -16.59 6.14 -42.21
C PRO A 227 -16.79 6.76 -40.83
N THR A 228 -17.89 6.40 -40.18
CA THR A 228 -18.12 6.62 -38.76
C THR A 228 -17.02 5.92 -37.96
N VAL A 229 -16.19 6.69 -37.25
CA VAL A 229 -15.17 6.15 -36.34
C VAL A 229 -15.85 5.65 -35.07
N SER A 230 -16.40 4.44 -35.13
CA SER A 230 -16.62 3.62 -33.95
C SER A 230 -15.43 2.66 -33.80
N ASN A 231 -14.83 2.68 -32.61
CA ASN A 231 -14.08 1.57 -32.03
C ASN A 231 -12.61 1.37 -32.48
N PHE A 232 -11.68 2.02 -31.76
CA PHE A 232 -10.27 1.60 -31.70
C PHE A 232 -9.87 1.27 -30.26
N ASN A 233 -10.49 0.22 -29.71
CA ASN A 233 -9.96 -0.54 -28.59
C ASN A 233 -9.49 -1.90 -29.10
N ASN A 234 -8.26 -1.95 -29.62
CA ASN A 234 -7.32 -3.09 -29.55
C ASN A 234 -6.24 -2.91 -30.60
N VAL A 235 -5.05 -2.49 -30.17
CA VAL A 235 -3.82 -2.78 -30.91
C VAL A 235 -2.87 -3.46 -29.93
N GLY A 236 -2.66 -4.75 -30.18
CA GLY A 236 -1.87 -5.63 -29.33
C GLY A 236 -0.43 -5.15 -29.15
N PHE A 237 0.06 -5.31 -27.92
CA PHE A 237 1.46 -5.20 -27.57
C PHE A 237 2.29 -6.18 -28.41
N ARG A 238 2.94 -5.69 -29.47
CA ARG A 238 4.06 -6.42 -30.09
C ARG A 238 5.32 -6.13 -29.28
N ASN A 239 5.86 -7.19 -28.69
CA ASN A 239 7.14 -7.24 -27.99
C ASN A 239 8.25 -6.49 -28.73
N ARG A 240 8.71 -5.35 -28.20
CA ARG A 240 10.07 -4.88 -28.47
C ARG A 240 11.02 -5.52 -27.48
N ARG A 241 11.96 -6.28 -28.03
CA ARG A 241 13.06 -6.94 -27.34
C ARG A 241 13.78 -5.96 -26.41
N ARG A 242 13.96 -6.42 -25.18
CA ARG A 242 14.83 -5.85 -24.13
C ARG A 242 16.25 -5.75 -24.71
N ILE A 243 16.75 -4.53 -24.92
CA ILE A 243 18.17 -4.29 -25.10
C ILE A 243 18.78 -4.31 -23.70
N GLN A 244 19.68 -5.25 -23.44
CA GLN A 244 20.47 -5.29 -22.21
C GLN A 244 21.47 -4.13 -22.23
N PRO A 245 21.67 -3.37 -21.14
CA PRO A 245 22.83 -2.50 -21.03
C PRO A 245 24.08 -3.37 -20.86
N THR A 246 25.07 -3.16 -21.72
CA THR A 246 26.44 -3.63 -21.52
C THR A 246 26.98 -3.03 -20.23
N VAL A 247 27.48 -3.89 -19.36
CA VAL A 247 28.31 -3.51 -18.23
C VAL A 247 29.67 -3.14 -18.80
N ASP A 248 30.03 -1.87 -18.70
CA ASP A 248 31.40 -1.43 -18.89
C ASP A 248 32.18 -1.83 -17.63
N GLU A 249 33.16 -2.71 -17.83
CA GLU A 249 34.32 -2.85 -16.97
C GLU A 249 35.10 -1.53 -17.00
N GLU A 250 35.44 -0.98 -15.83
CA GLU A 250 36.77 -0.46 -15.46
C GLU A 250 36.70 0.42 -14.19
N LEU A 251 37.58 0.05 -13.22
CA LEU A 251 38.00 0.71 -11.97
C LEU A 251 37.04 0.74 -10.76
#